data_AF-D7R8Z0-F1
#
_entry.id   AF-D7R8Z0-F1
#
_cell.length_a   1.000
_cell.length_b   1.000
_cell.length_c   1.000
_cell.angle_alpha   90.00
_cell.angle_beta   90.00
_cell.angle_gamma   90.00
#
_symmetry.space_group_name_H-M   'P 1'
#
loop_
_entity.id
_entity.type
_entity.pdbx_description
1 polymer ?
#
loop_
_entity_poly.entity_id
_entity_poly.type
_entity_poly.pdbx_seq_one_letter_code
_entity_poly.pdbx_strand_id
1 'polypeptide(L)' 'TVHWHGFHIPSEVDGAHEEGTPHIPARSQRRYVFTPAPAGTFWYHS' A
#
# COMPACT_ATOMS: atom_id res chain seq x y z
N THR A 1 -4.87 -0.42 6.91
CA THR A 1 -4.60 -0.62 5.47
C THR A 1 -3.41 -1.55 5.40
N VAL A 2 -2.68 -1.66 4.29
CA VAL A 2 -1.32 -2.23 4.31
C VAL A 2 -0.43 -1.20 3.63
N HIS A 3 0.58 -0.70 4.33
CA HIS A 3 1.58 0.21 3.80
C HIS A 3 2.83 -0.53 3.33
N TRP A 4 3.39 -0.09 2.20
CA TRP A 4 4.56 -0.67 1.55
C TRP A 4 5.78 0.23 1.75
N HIS A 5 6.41 0.08 2.91
CA HIS A 5 7.44 1.01 3.37
C HIS A 5 8.65 1.05 2.42
N GLY A 6 8.90 2.22 1.84
CA GLY A 6 10.01 2.50 0.94
C GLY A 6 9.72 2.24 -0.54
N PHE A 7 8.49 1.88 -0.91
CA PHE A 7 8.08 1.75 -2.31
C PHE A 7 7.65 3.10 -2.90
N HIS A 8 7.98 3.33 -4.17
CA HIS A 8 7.53 4.49 -4.94
C HIS A 8 6.34 4.08 -5.80
N ILE A 9 5.14 4.08 -5.21
CA ILE A 9 3.90 3.61 -5.83
C ILE A 9 2.77 4.64 -5.69
N PRO A 10 1.71 4.59 -6.51
CA PRO A 10 0.61 5.54 -6.41
C PRO A 10 -0.07 5.52 -5.04
N SER A 11 -0.50 6.69 -4.56
CA SER A 11 -1.10 6.83 -3.22
C SER A 11 -2.39 6.02 -3.03
N GLU A 12 -3.09 5.66 -4.12
CA GLU A 12 -4.27 4.81 -4.08
C GLU A 12 -3.99 3.37 -3.60
N VAL A 13 -2.74 2.90 -3.76
CA VAL A 13 -2.27 1.54 -3.41
C VAL A 13 -1.15 1.54 -2.38
N ASP A 14 -0.72 2.71 -1.92
CA ASP A 14 0.42 2.87 -1.01
C ASP A 14 0.14 2.38 0.42
N GLY A 15 -1.10 2.45 0.88
CA GLY A 15 -1.47 2.12 2.26
C GLY A 15 -1.65 3.31 3.19
N ALA A 16 -1.23 4.52 2.77
CA ALA A 16 -1.45 5.76 3.50
C ALA A 16 -2.89 6.29 3.31
N HIS A 17 -3.72 6.17 4.35
CA HIS A 17 -5.11 6.64 4.28
C HIS A 17 -5.19 8.17 4.07
N GLU A 18 -4.35 8.92 4.77
CA GLU A 18 -4.30 10.39 4.69
C GLU A 18 -3.94 10.90 3.29
N GLU A 19 -3.25 10.08 2.49
CA GLU A 19 -2.83 10.40 1.12
C GLU A 19 -3.75 9.81 0.05
N GLY A 20 -4.86 9.19 0.47
CA GLY A 20 -5.92 8.76 -0.45
C GLY A 20 -5.99 7.26 -0.69
N THR A 21 -5.28 6.39 0.04
CA THR A 21 -5.58 4.95 0.00
C THR A 21 -6.98 4.67 0.59
N PRO A 22 -7.90 4.04 -0.18
CA PRO A 22 -9.18 3.60 0.38
C PRO A 22 -9.03 2.64 1.56
N HIS A 23 -9.82 2.88 2.62
CA HIS A 23 -9.94 1.95 3.73
C HIS A 23 -10.44 0.58 3.27
N ILE A 24 -10.01 -0.46 3.98
CA ILE A 24 -10.56 -1.81 3.86
C ILE A 24 -11.51 -1.99 5.06
N PRO A 25 -12.84 -1.97 4.87
CA PRO A 25 -13.80 -2.23 5.94
C PRO A 25 -13.58 -3.59 6.62
N ALA A 26 -14.04 -3.71 7.85
CA ALA A 26 -14.03 -4.99 8.56
C ALA A 26 -14.74 -6.08 7.73
N ARG A 27 -14.15 -7.27 7.69
CA ARG A 27 -14.65 -8.44 6.93
C ARG A 27 -14.72 -8.24 5.40
N SER A 28 -14.03 -7.23 4.87
CA SER A 28 -13.86 -7.05 3.44
C SER A 28 -12.42 -7.40 3.01
N GLN A 29 -12.18 -7.41 1.69
CA GLN A 29 -10.88 -7.69 1.12
C GLN A 29 -10.55 -6.67 0.03
N ARG A 30 -9.26 -6.42 -0.17
CA ARG A 30 -8.75 -5.60 -1.27
C ARG A 30 -7.50 -6.21 -1.86
N ARG A 31 -7.37 -6.15 -3.19
CA ARG A 31 -6.16 -6.56 -3.92
C ARG A 31 -5.34 -5.32 -4.27
N TYR A 32 -4.06 -5.35 -3.96
CA TYR A 32 -3.08 -4.33 -4.36
C TYR A 32 -2.31 -4.84 -5.58
N VAL A 33 -2.17 -4.00 -6.60
CA VAL A 33 -1.41 -4.30 -7.83
C VAL A 33 -0.60 -3.06 -8.19
N PHE A 34 0.71 -3.21 -8.25
CA PHE A 34 1.64 -2.17 -8.66
C PHE A 34 2.97 -2.83 -9.09
N THR A 35 3.81 -2.08 -9.80
CA THR A 35 5.18 -2.50 -10.10
C THR A 35 6.08 -2.10 -8.92
N PRO A 36 6.81 -3.04 -8.30
CA PRO A 36 7.70 -2.71 -7.19
C PRO A 36 8.90 -1.90 -7.68
N ALA A 37 9.18 -0.78 -7.03
CA ALA A 37 10.34 0.07 -7.25
C ALA A 37 10.60 0.95 -6.02
N PRO A 38 11.85 1.33 -5.74
CA PRO A 38 13.10 0.92 -6.41
C PRO A 38 13.54 -0.50 -6.02
N ALA A 39 14.64 -1.01 -6.59
CA ALA A 39 15.24 -2.28 -6.18
C ALA A 39 15.94 -2.14 -4.81
N GLY A 40 15.73 -3.10 -3.92
CA GLY A 40 16.30 -3.06 -2.57
C GLY A 40 15.55 -3.96 -1.60
N THR A 41 15.84 -3.80 -0.31
CA THR A 41 15.16 -4.49 0.79
C THR A 41 14.16 -3.53 1.45
N PHE A 42 12.91 -3.95 1.48
CA PHE A 42 11.78 -3.17 1.98
C PHE A 42 10.82 -4.10 2.74
N TRP A 43 9.71 -3.57 3.26
CA TRP A 43 8.79 -4.31 4.12
C TRP A 43 7.37 -3.74 4.04
N TYR A 44 6.39 -4.48 4.57
CA TYR A 44 5.00 -4.04 4.65
C TYR A 44 4.47 -4.10 6.09
N HIS A 45 3.52 -3.24 6.42
CA HIS A 45 2.86 -3.22 7.73
C HIS A 45 1.44 -2.64 7.68
N SER A 46 0.68 -2.79 8.76
CA SER A 46 -0.68 -2.23 8.89
C SER A 46 -0.68 -0.74 9.18
#